data_AF-A0AA96Z6F7-F1
#
_entry.id   AF-A0AA96Z6F7-F1
#
_cell.length_a   1.000
_cell.length_b   1.000
_cell.length_c   1.000
_cell.angle_alpha   90.00
_cell.angle_beta   90.00
_cell.angle_gamma   90.00
#
_symmetry.space_group_name_H-M   'P 1'
#
loop_
_entity.id
_entity.type
_entity.pdbx_description
1 polymer ?
#
loop_
_entity_poly.entity_id
_entity_poly.type
_entity_poly.pdbx_seq_one_letter_code
_entity_poly.pdbx_strand_id
1 'polypeptide(L)'
;MDLDDELRRLFRDERLDIQVKPGADQAVVTGARKARRKRVVLAGAGGTFAVAALVAGSIALAGIGGGVSMEPAGPVLTTTTGSSPTEPESQPKLPPVSAGGQVGYGKLQLGMSEADALATGLLTPGPDDSTGCHTYSTGTQPQTPGAVIISPAKGILRITLPDYAKTTMGISVGSTAAEVKMRYPAADEYDEGFSYLNTSPFPWYYQFIIANGRNPHADGDQVTLVRMQLTSIDCSSA
;
A
#
# COMPACT_ATOMS: atom_id res chain seq x y z
N MET A 1 -27.89 32.11 -44.35
CA MET A 1 -26.63 32.09 -43.60
C MET A 1 -26.02 30.75 -43.88
N ASP A 2 -24.87 30.73 -44.55
CA ASP A 2 -24.18 29.51 -44.98
C ASP A 2 -23.22 29.05 -43.87
N LEU A 3 -23.34 27.80 -43.43
CA LEU A 3 -22.51 27.22 -42.35
C LEU A 3 -21.02 27.26 -42.70
N ASP A 4 -20.70 27.15 -44.00
CA ASP A 4 -19.33 27.21 -44.50
C ASP A 4 -18.68 28.58 -44.27
N ASP A 5 -19.45 29.66 -44.32
CA ASP A 5 -18.94 31.01 -44.07
C ASP A 5 -18.72 31.27 -42.58
N GLU A 6 -19.55 30.69 -41.72
CA GLU A 6 -19.40 30.79 -40.26
C GLU A 6 -18.21 29.96 -39.75
N LEU A 7 -17.99 28.77 -40.33
CA LEU A 7 -16.80 27.96 -40.04
C LEU A 7 -15.53 28.66 -40.52
N ARG A 8 -15.51 29.22 -41.73
CA ARG A 8 -14.36 30.01 -42.22
C ARG A 8 -14.05 31.24 -41.39
N ARG A 9 -15.04 31.78 -40.67
CA ARG A 9 -14.85 32.89 -39.75
C ARG A 9 -14.28 32.42 -38.40
N LEU A 10 -14.74 31.30 -37.87
CA LEU A 10 -14.26 30.71 -36.62
C LEU A 10 -12.80 30.20 -36.74
N PHE A 11 -12.44 29.59 -37.86
CA PHE A 11 -11.08 29.09 -38.08
C PHE A 11 -10.05 30.16 -38.47
N ARG A 12 -10.46 31.43 -38.62
CA ARG A 12 -9.55 32.58 -38.78
C ARG A 12 -9.23 33.30 -37.47
N ASP A 13 -9.72 32.80 -36.34
CA ASP A 13 -9.38 33.35 -35.03
C ASP A 13 -7.94 32.93 -34.65
N GLU A 14 -7.01 33.89 -34.62
CA GLU A 14 -5.61 33.72 -34.20
C GLU A 14 -5.45 33.15 -32.78
N ARG A 15 -6.53 33.07 -31.99
CA ARG A 15 -6.54 32.43 -30.67
C ARG A 15 -6.53 30.90 -30.72
N LEU A 16 -6.80 30.29 -31.88
CA LEU A 16 -6.72 28.83 -32.09
C LEU A 16 -5.32 28.37 -32.53
N ASP A 17 -4.36 29.29 -32.67
CA ASP A 17 -2.98 28.93 -32.97
C ASP A 17 -2.31 28.34 -31.72
N ILE A 18 -2.40 27.02 -31.58
CA ILE A 18 -1.71 26.27 -30.54
C ILE A 18 -0.23 26.28 -30.87
N GLN A 19 0.51 27.13 -30.15
CA GLN A 19 1.97 27.17 -30.20
C GLN A 19 2.53 25.81 -29.75
N VAL A 20 2.86 24.95 -30.71
CA VAL A 20 3.53 23.68 -30.45
C VAL A 20 4.94 24.00 -29.98
N LYS A 21 5.22 23.68 -28.71
CA LYS A 21 6.56 23.87 -28.12
C LYS A 21 7.60 23.14 -28.99
N PRO A 22 8.68 23.81 -29.44
CA PRO A 22 9.71 23.15 -30.23
C PRO A 22 10.29 21.96 -29.46
N GLY A 23 10.35 20.79 -30.10
CA GLY A 23 10.78 19.52 -29.50
C GLY A 23 9.65 18.67 -28.90
N ALA A 24 8.38 19.06 -29.04
CA ALA A 24 7.24 18.23 -28.60
C ALA A 24 7.19 16.87 -29.32
N ASP A 25 7.57 16.83 -30.60
CA ASP A 25 7.75 15.61 -31.39
C ASP A 25 8.79 14.67 -30.76
N GLN A 26 9.95 15.21 -30.39
CA GLN A 26 11.02 14.42 -29.76
C GLN A 26 10.65 13.98 -28.35
N ALA A 27 9.92 14.81 -27.59
CA ALA A 27 9.44 14.46 -26.26
C ALA A 27 8.44 13.29 -26.31
N VAL A 28 7.52 13.30 -27.28
CA VAL A 28 6.54 12.21 -27.50
C VAL A 28 7.24 10.93 -27.93
N VAL A 29 8.16 10.99 -28.91
CA VAL A 29 8.91 9.82 -29.38
C VAL A 29 9.80 9.24 -28.28
N THR A 30 10.43 10.09 -27.47
CA THR A 30 11.26 9.65 -26.33
C THR A 30 10.40 8.99 -25.24
N GLY A 31 9.23 9.56 -24.94
CA GLY A 31 8.24 8.96 -24.03
C GLY A 31 7.76 7.59 -24.52
N ALA A 32 7.38 7.49 -25.79
CA ALA A 32 6.94 6.25 -26.43
C ALA A 32 8.05 5.18 -26.45
N ARG A 33 9.29 5.56 -26.73
CA ARG A 33 10.44 4.63 -26.74
C ARG A 33 10.77 4.10 -25.35
N LYS A 34 10.63 4.93 -24.30
CA LYS A 34 10.78 4.50 -22.89
C LYS A 34 9.69 3.51 -22.48
N ALA A 35 8.43 3.75 -22.88
CA ALA A 35 7.33 2.82 -22.63
C ALA A 35 7.52 1.49 -23.35
N ARG A 36 8.01 1.50 -24.60
CA ARG A 36 8.28 0.28 -25.37
C ARG A 36 9.45 -0.54 -24.79
N ARG A 37 10.51 0.12 -24.30
CA ARG A 37 11.60 -0.57 -23.57
C ARG A 37 11.09 -1.30 -22.33
N LYS A 38 10.19 -0.69 -21.55
CA LYS A 38 9.57 -1.37 -20.39
C LYS A 38 8.79 -2.63 -20.80
N ARG A 39 8.14 -2.62 -21.96
CA ARG A 39 7.36 -3.77 -22.47
C ARG A 39 8.21 -4.90 -23.06
N VAL A 40 9.41 -4.60 -23.60
CA VAL A 40 10.30 -5.64 -24.19
C VAL A 40 11.04 -6.44 -23.13
N VAL A 41 11.22 -5.92 -21.92
CA VAL A 41 11.85 -6.67 -20.80
C VAL A 41 10.94 -7.79 -20.26
N LEU A 42 9.62 -7.72 -20.52
CA LEU A 42 8.64 -8.72 -20.08
C LEU A 42 8.46 -9.92 -21.05
N ALA A 43 9.22 -9.98 -22.15
CA ALA A 43 9.07 -11.05 -23.16
C ALA A 43 10.36 -11.89 -23.37
N GLY A 44 11.33 -11.87 -22.44
CA GLY A 44 12.67 -12.42 -22.65
C GLY A 44 13.19 -13.43 -21.62
N ALA A 45 12.33 -14.08 -20.81
CA ALA A 45 12.78 -15.08 -19.83
C ALA A 45 11.98 -16.39 -19.90
N GLY A 46 11.71 -16.88 -21.11
CA GLY A 46 11.18 -18.22 -21.37
C GLY A 46 12.14 -19.04 -22.24
N GLY A 47 12.81 -20.03 -21.63
CA GLY A 47 13.76 -20.96 -22.27
C GLY A 47 15.21 -20.51 -22.11
N THR A 48 16.20 -21.31 -21.72
CA THR A 48 16.39 -22.75 -21.57
C THR A 48 17.57 -22.98 -20.62
N PHE A 49 17.54 -23.92 -19.68
CA PHE A 49 18.72 -24.71 -19.26
C PHE A 49 18.27 -25.97 -18.50
N ALA A 50 18.41 -27.12 -19.14
CA ALA A 50 18.53 -28.42 -18.50
C ALA A 50 20.02 -28.68 -18.23
N VAL A 51 20.43 -29.15 -17.04
CA VAL A 51 21.43 -30.21 -16.81
C VAL A 51 21.28 -30.74 -15.36
N ALA A 52 21.38 -32.07 -15.26
CA ALA A 52 21.27 -32.98 -14.13
C ALA A 52 22.11 -32.71 -12.87
N ALA A 53 21.65 -33.27 -11.74
CA ALA A 53 22.39 -34.16 -10.80
C ALA A 53 21.71 -34.10 -9.41
N LEU A 54 21.02 -35.17 -8.98
CA LEU A 54 21.53 -36.21 -8.08
C LEU A 54 21.77 -35.75 -6.63
N VAL A 55 21.20 -36.55 -5.72
CA VAL A 55 21.65 -36.88 -4.36
C VAL A 55 20.72 -36.47 -3.20
N ALA A 56 20.26 -37.53 -2.53
CA ALA A 56 19.88 -37.68 -1.13
C ALA A 56 18.57 -37.05 -0.65
N GLY A 57 17.51 -37.83 -0.80
CA GLY A 57 16.46 -37.89 0.21
C GLY A 57 16.85 -38.81 1.37
N SER A 58 16.29 -38.45 2.53
CA SER A 58 15.77 -39.32 3.60
C SER A 58 16.58 -39.57 4.89
N ILE A 59 15.79 -39.58 5.98
CA ILE A 59 15.96 -40.19 7.31
C ILE A 59 16.74 -39.32 8.32
N ALA A 60 16.22 -38.72 9.40
CA ALA A 60 15.16 -38.98 10.39
C ALA A 60 15.75 -39.23 11.80
N LEU A 61 15.14 -38.55 12.78
CA LEU A 61 14.88 -38.95 14.17
C LEU A 61 16.03 -39.09 15.20
N ALA A 62 15.64 -38.63 16.40
CA ALA A 62 15.97 -39.11 17.74
C ALA A 62 17.10 -38.42 18.53
N GLY A 63 16.73 -37.91 19.72
CA GLY A 63 17.65 -37.43 20.74
C GLY A 63 16.97 -36.68 21.90
N ILE A 64 15.97 -37.28 22.54
CA ILE A 64 15.46 -36.86 23.86
C ILE A 64 16.20 -37.66 24.94
N GLY A 65 16.66 -36.99 25.99
CA GLY A 65 17.21 -37.56 27.23
C GLY A 65 18.32 -36.65 27.76
N GLY A 66 18.22 -35.96 28.90
CA GLY A 66 17.62 -36.33 30.18
C GLY A 66 18.75 -36.72 31.15
N GLY A 67 19.04 -35.89 32.15
CA GLY A 67 20.02 -36.21 33.20
C GLY A 67 20.46 -35.02 34.05
N VAL A 68 19.91 -34.95 35.27
CA VAL A 68 20.11 -33.95 36.33
C VAL A 68 21.38 -34.25 37.15
N SER A 69 21.80 -33.31 38.02
CA SER A 69 22.57 -33.45 39.29
C SER A 69 23.93 -32.73 39.26
N MET A 70 24.36 -31.87 40.21
CA MET A 70 23.99 -31.70 41.62
C MET A 70 24.47 -30.33 42.14
N GLU A 71 23.78 -29.82 43.16
CA GLU A 71 24.05 -28.64 44.01
C GLU A 71 25.32 -28.82 44.90
N PRO A 72 25.87 -27.76 45.53
CA PRO A 72 25.43 -27.50 46.91
C PRO A 72 25.43 -26.02 47.38
N ALA A 73 24.43 -25.73 48.22
CA ALA A 73 24.48 -25.05 49.53
C ALA A 73 25.04 -23.61 49.69
N GLY A 74 24.14 -22.74 50.10
CA GLY A 74 24.42 -21.58 50.96
C GLY A 74 23.12 -21.07 51.62
N PRO A 75 22.99 -21.08 52.96
CA PRO A 75 21.76 -20.67 53.64
C PRO A 75 21.85 -19.20 54.07
N VAL A 76 20.84 -18.38 53.78
CA VAL A 76 20.50 -17.22 54.62
C VAL A 76 18.99 -17.07 54.69
N LEU A 77 18.46 -17.35 55.88
CA LEU A 77 17.14 -16.92 56.32
C LEU A 77 17.14 -15.41 56.57
N THR A 78 16.17 -14.69 56.03
CA THR A 78 15.52 -13.59 56.75
C THR A 78 14.09 -13.37 56.26
N THR A 79 13.16 -13.67 57.18
CA THR A 79 11.77 -13.21 57.28
C THR A 79 11.60 -11.71 57.05
N THR A 80 10.58 -11.28 56.29
CA THR A 80 9.55 -10.35 56.78
C THR A 80 8.33 -10.24 55.85
N THR A 81 7.17 -10.46 56.47
CA THR A 81 5.79 -10.09 56.17
C THR A 81 5.61 -8.66 55.64
N GLY A 82 4.63 -8.40 54.75
CA GLY A 82 4.09 -7.05 54.56
C GLY A 82 3.30 -6.81 53.27
N SER A 83 2.06 -6.34 53.41
CA SER A 83 1.00 -6.25 52.39
C SER A 83 1.07 -5.05 51.42
N SER A 84 0.45 -5.25 50.25
CA SER A 84 -0.44 -4.32 49.50
C SER A 84 0.09 -3.40 48.37
N PRO A 85 -0.79 -3.08 47.39
CA PRO A 85 -0.44 -2.75 46.00
C PRO A 85 -0.76 -1.30 45.59
N THR A 86 0.13 -0.62 44.86
CA THR A 86 -0.10 0.64 44.10
C THR A 86 1.17 0.78 43.24
N GLU A 87 1.19 0.94 41.91
CA GLU A 87 0.51 1.91 41.05
C GLU A 87 0.81 1.49 39.59
N PRO A 88 -0.16 1.43 38.65
CA PRO A 88 0.15 1.22 37.25
C PRO A 88 0.69 2.52 36.66
N GLU A 89 1.97 2.50 36.29
CA GLU A 89 2.60 3.55 35.51
C GLU A 89 1.83 3.78 34.21
N SER A 90 1.39 5.03 34.07
CA SER A 90 0.54 5.55 33.01
C SER A 90 1.21 5.40 31.64
N GLN A 91 0.98 4.27 30.96
CA GLN A 91 1.16 4.18 29.52
C GLN A 91 0.21 5.16 28.83
N PRO A 92 0.67 5.99 27.88
CA PRO A 92 -0.21 6.79 27.05
C PRO A 92 -1.21 5.88 26.33
N LYS A 93 -2.47 6.01 26.70
CA LYS A 93 -3.61 5.36 26.06
C LYS A 93 -3.62 5.77 24.59
N LEU A 94 -3.01 4.95 23.74
CA LEU A 94 -3.25 4.95 22.29
C LEU A 94 -4.78 5.00 22.08
N PRO A 95 -5.29 5.83 21.17
CA PRO A 95 -6.72 5.91 20.92
C PRO A 95 -7.24 4.49 20.64
N PRO A 96 -8.35 4.09 21.27
CA PRO A 96 -8.88 2.74 21.14
C PRO A 96 -9.13 2.44 19.66
N VAL A 97 -8.63 1.29 19.20
CA VAL A 97 -9.11 0.63 17.99
C VAL A 97 -10.64 0.65 18.06
N SER A 98 -11.28 1.32 17.10
CA SER A 98 -12.74 1.39 17.02
C SER A 98 -13.32 -0.03 17.09
N ALA A 99 -14.06 -0.30 18.16
CA ALA A 99 -14.61 -1.60 18.53
C ALA A 99 -15.80 -2.04 17.65
N GLY A 100 -15.66 -1.92 16.33
CA GLY A 100 -16.70 -2.25 15.35
C GLY A 100 -16.19 -2.92 14.07
N GLY A 101 -14.97 -3.46 14.06
CA GLY A 101 -14.42 -4.11 12.87
C GLY A 101 -14.25 -3.18 11.66
N GLN A 102 -14.21 -1.87 11.90
CA GLN A 102 -14.13 -0.87 10.85
C GLN A 102 -12.66 -0.61 10.50
N VAL A 103 -12.23 -1.09 9.35
CA VAL A 103 -10.90 -0.85 8.79
C VAL A 103 -11.02 0.30 7.81
N GLY A 104 -10.40 1.45 8.10
CA GLY A 104 -10.59 2.64 7.27
C GLY A 104 -9.78 3.85 7.68
N TYR A 105 -10.06 4.98 7.03
CA TYR A 105 -9.47 6.28 7.29
C TYR A 105 -10.56 7.36 7.42
N GLY A 106 -10.57 8.06 8.56
CA GLY A 106 -11.59 9.06 8.86
C GLY A 106 -12.99 8.44 8.85
N LYS A 107 -13.89 8.98 8.03
CA LYS A 107 -15.25 8.43 7.86
C LYS A 107 -15.35 7.34 6.80
N LEU A 108 -14.28 7.09 6.04
CA LEU A 108 -14.27 6.11 4.95
C LEU A 108 -13.79 4.77 5.48
N GLN A 109 -14.46 3.69 5.09
CA GLN A 109 -14.16 2.33 5.56
C GLN A 109 -14.10 1.37 4.38
N LEU A 110 -13.16 0.43 4.41
CA LEU A 110 -13.13 -0.65 3.43
C LEU A 110 -14.45 -1.43 3.49
N GLY A 111 -15.02 -1.73 2.32
CA GLY A 111 -16.32 -2.37 2.17
C GLY A 111 -17.54 -1.44 2.28
N MET A 112 -17.36 -0.16 2.63
CA MET A 112 -18.45 0.83 2.66
C MET A 112 -19.08 1.01 1.28
N SER A 113 -20.41 1.03 1.18
CA SER A 113 -21.08 1.23 -0.11
C SER A 113 -20.75 2.59 -0.72
N GLU A 114 -20.87 2.71 -2.05
CA GLU A 114 -20.65 4.00 -2.72
C GLU A 114 -21.58 5.09 -2.18
N ALA A 115 -22.86 4.77 -1.99
CA ALA A 115 -23.85 5.71 -1.49
C ALA A 115 -23.50 6.23 -0.10
N ASP A 116 -23.07 5.34 0.81
CA ASP A 116 -22.63 5.74 2.15
C ASP A 116 -21.34 6.55 2.12
N ALA A 117 -20.42 6.17 1.22
CA ALA A 117 -19.15 6.88 1.03
C ALA A 117 -19.38 8.31 0.51
N LEU A 118 -20.28 8.50 -0.45
CA LEU A 118 -20.69 9.80 -0.97
C LEU A 118 -21.44 10.62 0.09
N ALA A 119 -22.29 9.98 0.89
CA ALA A 119 -23.00 10.64 1.99
C ALA A 119 -22.06 11.23 3.06
N THR A 120 -20.79 10.81 3.12
CA THR A 120 -19.79 11.43 3.99
C THR A 120 -19.43 12.87 3.58
N GLY A 121 -19.66 13.25 2.33
CA GLY A 121 -19.26 14.54 1.75
C GLY A 121 -17.74 14.70 1.58
N LEU A 122 -16.97 13.61 1.67
CA LEU A 122 -15.50 13.65 1.57
C LEU A 122 -14.96 13.35 0.17
N LEU A 123 -15.82 12.85 -0.72
CA LEU A 123 -15.43 12.33 -2.02
C LEU A 123 -15.82 13.29 -3.15
N THR A 124 -14.89 13.50 -4.07
CA THR A 124 -15.11 14.17 -5.35
C THR A 124 -14.89 13.14 -6.45
N PRO A 125 -15.84 12.96 -7.39
CA PRO A 125 -15.66 12.05 -8.52
C PRO A 125 -14.34 12.33 -9.25
N GLY A 126 -13.57 11.26 -9.46
CA GLY A 126 -12.37 11.27 -10.31
C GLY A 126 -12.73 11.00 -11.77
N PRO A 127 -11.73 10.89 -12.66
CA PRO A 127 -11.96 10.41 -14.01
C PRO A 127 -12.52 8.99 -13.97
N ASP A 128 -13.53 8.72 -14.79
CA ASP A 128 -14.06 7.37 -14.96
C ASP A 128 -12.94 6.45 -15.46
N ASP A 129 -12.74 5.33 -14.77
CA ASP A 129 -11.88 4.27 -15.27
C ASP A 129 -12.73 3.30 -16.12
N SER A 130 -12.13 2.75 -17.18
CA SER A 130 -12.81 1.76 -18.03
C SER A 130 -12.91 0.39 -17.37
N THR A 131 -12.57 0.27 -16.07
CA THR A 131 -12.45 -1.01 -15.35
C THR A 131 -13.72 -1.39 -14.59
N GLY A 132 -14.76 -0.54 -14.66
CA GLY A 132 -16.05 -0.77 -14.00
C GLY A 132 -16.05 -0.35 -12.53
N CYS A 133 -14.99 0.31 -12.07
CA CYS A 133 -14.88 0.83 -10.72
C CYS A 133 -14.86 2.36 -10.73
N HIS A 134 -15.40 2.95 -9.67
CA HIS A 134 -15.47 4.39 -9.57
C HIS A 134 -14.28 4.90 -8.76
N THR A 135 -13.54 5.82 -9.36
CA THR A 135 -12.41 6.49 -8.70
C THR A 135 -12.88 7.80 -8.11
N TYR A 136 -12.42 8.11 -6.89
CA TYR A 136 -12.71 9.37 -6.22
C TYR A 136 -11.42 9.96 -5.68
N SER A 137 -11.37 11.29 -5.71
CA SER A 137 -10.39 12.06 -4.97
C SER A 137 -10.99 12.45 -3.62
N THR A 138 -10.15 12.73 -2.64
CA THR A 138 -10.58 13.27 -1.34
C THR A 138 -10.19 14.73 -1.24
N GLY A 139 -10.94 15.54 -0.49
CA GLY A 139 -10.57 16.95 -0.24
C GLY A 139 -9.18 17.11 0.39
N THR A 140 -8.70 16.08 1.09
CA THR A 140 -7.36 16.04 1.68
C THR A 140 -6.26 15.64 0.69
N GLN A 141 -6.62 15.07 -0.47
CA GLN A 141 -5.69 14.62 -1.51
C GLN A 141 -6.23 14.92 -2.92
N PRO A 142 -6.41 16.20 -3.29
CA PRO A 142 -6.96 16.56 -4.60
C PRO A 142 -6.03 16.22 -5.78
N GLN A 143 -4.74 16.03 -5.50
CA GLN A 143 -3.71 15.70 -6.50
C GLN A 143 -3.46 14.19 -6.63
N THR A 144 -4.18 13.36 -5.88
CA THR A 144 -4.06 11.90 -5.93
C THR A 144 -5.33 11.32 -6.58
N PRO A 145 -5.39 11.28 -7.93
CA PRO A 145 -6.53 10.67 -8.60
C PRO A 145 -6.66 9.21 -8.16
N GLY A 146 -7.89 8.76 -7.90
CA GLY A 146 -8.16 7.43 -7.37
C GLY A 146 -7.59 7.19 -5.96
N ALA A 147 -7.57 8.25 -5.14
CA ALA A 147 -7.33 8.13 -3.70
C ALA A 147 -8.28 7.11 -3.08
N VAL A 148 -9.54 7.06 -3.53
CA VAL A 148 -10.51 6.05 -3.16
C VAL A 148 -10.99 5.33 -4.42
N ILE A 149 -11.01 4.00 -4.38
CA ILE A 149 -11.62 3.17 -5.44
C ILE A 149 -12.80 2.42 -4.83
N ILE A 150 -13.93 2.47 -5.51
CA ILE A 150 -15.19 1.85 -5.08
C ILE A 150 -15.66 0.89 -6.16
N SER A 151 -15.91 -0.37 -5.78
CA SER A 151 -16.62 -1.33 -6.62
C SER A 151 -18.13 -1.21 -6.35
N PRO A 152 -18.97 -1.25 -7.40
CA PRO A 152 -20.42 -1.31 -7.24
C PRO A 152 -20.89 -2.53 -6.42
N ALA A 153 -20.16 -3.66 -6.48
CA ALA A 153 -20.54 -4.91 -5.81
C ALA A 153 -19.97 -5.03 -4.38
N LYS A 154 -18.81 -4.42 -4.12
CA LYS A 154 -18.05 -4.63 -2.88
C LYS A 154 -17.85 -3.37 -2.04
N GLY A 155 -18.24 -2.19 -2.53
CA GLY A 155 -18.00 -0.92 -1.87
C GLY A 155 -16.54 -0.47 -1.98
N ILE A 156 -16.06 0.32 -1.02
CA ILE A 156 -14.71 0.86 -1.01
C ILE A 156 -13.69 -0.29 -0.96
N LEU A 157 -12.91 -0.44 -2.01
CA LEU A 157 -11.88 -1.46 -2.11
C LEU A 157 -10.51 -0.94 -1.67
N ARG A 158 -10.21 0.34 -1.95
CA ARG A 158 -8.91 0.96 -1.72
C ARG A 158 -9.08 2.35 -1.16
N ILE A 159 -8.26 2.67 -0.15
CA ILE A 159 -8.09 4.02 0.39
C ILE A 159 -6.59 4.33 0.40
N THR A 160 -6.20 5.36 -0.31
CA THR A 160 -4.87 5.98 -0.20
C THR A 160 -4.90 6.94 0.97
N LEU A 161 -3.92 6.83 1.87
CA LEU A 161 -3.81 7.69 3.03
C LEU A 161 -3.19 9.04 2.60
N PRO A 162 -3.59 10.16 3.21
CA PRO A 162 -2.87 11.41 3.06
C PRO A 162 -1.48 11.31 3.69
N ASP A 163 -0.58 12.18 3.25
CA ASP A 163 0.83 12.19 3.67
C ASP A 163 1.03 12.32 5.18
N TYR A 164 0.17 13.08 5.85
CA TYR A 164 0.18 13.27 7.31
C TYR A 164 -0.45 12.10 8.08
N ALA A 165 -1.16 11.18 7.43
CA ALA A 165 -1.80 10.06 8.11
C ALA A 165 -0.80 8.92 8.38
N LYS A 166 -0.96 8.30 9.55
CA LYS A 166 -0.13 7.19 10.00
C LYS A 166 -0.94 5.91 10.06
N THR A 167 -0.30 4.80 9.74
CA THR A 167 -0.85 3.47 10.01
C THR A 167 -0.89 3.19 11.51
N THR A 168 -1.52 2.08 11.90
CA THR A 168 -1.61 1.63 13.29
C THR A 168 -0.25 1.41 13.96
N MET A 169 0.80 1.08 13.19
CA MET A 169 2.16 0.92 13.71
C MET A 169 3.04 2.15 13.49
N GLY A 170 2.45 3.27 13.03
CA GLY A 170 3.11 4.57 12.97
C GLY A 170 3.87 4.90 11.68
N ILE A 171 3.68 4.13 10.61
CA ILE A 171 4.29 4.42 9.30
C ILE A 171 3.44 5.43 8.52
N SER A 172 4.08 6.41 7.89
CA SER A 172 3.45 7.39 6.99
C SER A 172 4.29 7.62 5.74
N VAL A 173 3.84 8.51 4.86
CA VAL A 173 4.71 9.08 3.83
C VAL A 173 5.93 9.74 4.52
N GLY A 174 7.11 9.55 3.95
CA GLY A 174 8.40 9.98 4.50
C GLY A 174 9.09 8.97 5.43
N SER A 175 8.39 7.95 5.93
CA SER A 175 9.01 6.85 6.68
C SER A 175 10.01 6.09 5.82
N THR A 176 11.04 5.50 6.44
CA THR A 176 12.06 4.75 5.70
C THR A 176 11.70 3.27 5.54
N ALA A 177 12.29 2.59 4.55
CA ALA A 177 12.15 1.15 4.37
C ALA A 177 12.60 0.37 5.63
N ALA A 178 13.65 0.84 6.33
CA ALA A 178 14.05 0.25 7.61
C ALA A 178 12.96 0.36 8.67
N GLU A 179 12.27 1.50 8.78
CA GLU A 179 11.15 1.65 9.69
C GLU A 179 10.00 0.69 9.34
N VAL A 180 9.71 0.50 8.05
CA VAL A 180 8.69 -0.45 7.60
C VAL A 180 9.05 -1.87 8.02
N LYS A 181 10.28 -2.34 7.71
CA LYS A 181 10.77 -3.68 8.09
C LYS A 181 10.71 -3.90 9.61
N MET A 182 11.04 -2.88 10.39
CA MET A 182 11.01 -2.94 11.86
C MET A 182 9.59 -2.97 12.42
N ARG A 183 8.67 -2.14 11.91
CA ARG A 183 7.29 -2.01 12.44
C ARG A 183 6.35 -3.08 11.89
N TYR A 184 6.64 -3.59 10.70
CA TYR A 184 5.88 -4.62 10.01
C TYR A 184 6.82 -5.76 9.57
N PRO A 185 7.37 -6.55 10.51
CA PRO A 185 8.33 -7.62 10.19
C PRO A 185 7.72 -8.77 9.38
N ALA A 186 6.38 -8.86 9.34
CA ALA A 186 5.64 -9.82 8.51
C ALA A 186 5.17 -9.21 7.18
N ALA A 187 5.67 -8.03 6.79
CA ALA A 187 5.40 -7.48 5.47
C ALA A 187 6.26 -8.19 4.41
N ASP A 188 5.64 -8.54 3.30
CA ASP A 188 6.33 -9.06 2.12
C ASP A 188 6.91 -7.90 1.31
N GLU A 189 8.18 -8.02 0.94
CA GLU A 189 8.86 -7.06 0.06
C GLU A 189 8.59 -7.40 -1.40
N TYR A 190 8.25 -6.39 -2.21
CA TYR A 190 7.99 -6.51 -3.65
C TYR A 190 8.59 -5.34 -4.42
N ASP A 191 8.50 -5.37 -5.75
CA ASP A 191 9.20 -4.42 -6.63
C ASP A 191 8.96 -2.94 -6.30
N GLU A 192 7.75 -2.55 -5.89
CA GLU A 192 7.42 -1.14 -5.61
C GLU A 192 7.43 -0.81 -4.11
N GLY A 193 7.64 -1.78 -3.22
CA GLY A 193 7.69 -1.51 -1.77
C GLY A 193 7.40 -2.73 -0.89
N PHE A 194 6.52 -2.55 0.10
CA PHE A 194 6.17 -3.58 1.08
C PHE A 194 4.67 -3.76 1.19
N SER A 195 4.20 -5.00 1.33
CA SER A 195 2.79 -5.34 1.57
C SER A 195 2.61 -6.07 2.89
N TYR A 196 1.70 -5.60 3.73
CA TYR A 196 1.38 -6.24 5.01
C TYR A 196 -0.06 -6.71 5.04
N LEU A 197 -0.27 -8.02 5.04
CA LEU A 197 -1.59 -8.65 5.11
C LEU A 197 -2.12 -8.69 6.55
N ASN A 198 -3.39 -8.31 6.71
CA ASN A 198 -4.15 -8.51 7.93
C ASN A 198 -5.44 -9.28 7.59
N THR A 199 -5.75 -10.32 8.35
CA THR A 199 -6.92 -11.18 8.13
C THR A 199 -8.10 -10.87 9.05
N SER A 200 -7.91 -9.99 10.03
CA SER A 200 -8.93 -9.60 11.00
C SER A 200 -9.24 -8.10 10.87
N PRO A 201 -10.53 -7.70 10.92
CA PRO A 201 -11.75 -8.52 11.06
C PRO A 201 -12.16 -9.26 9.76
N PHE A 202 -11.54 -8.90 8.64
CA PHE A 202 -11.65 -9.54 7.33
C PHE A 202 -10.31 -9.37 6.61
N PRO A 203 -10.04 -10.02 5.46
CA PRO A 203 -8.75 -9.90 4.80
C PRO A 203 -8.58 -8.57 4.04
N TRP A 204 -7.56 -7.81 4.42
CA TRP A 204 -7.12 -6.55 3.82
C TRP A 204 -5.61 -6.39 4.00
N TYR A 205 -4.97 -5.47 3.28
CA TYR A 205 -3.54 -5.23 3.44
C TYR A 205 -3.17 -3.75 3.37
N TYR A 206 -2.03 -3.41 3.97
CA TYR A 206 -1.32 -2.18 3.69
C TYR A 206 -0.36 -2.38 2.51
N GLN A 207 -0.23 -1.37 1.68
CA GLN A 207 0.85 -1.21 0.70
C GLN A 207 1.64 0.04 1.05
N PHE A 208 2.94 -0.11 1.23
CA PHE A 208 3.90 0.97 1.45
C PHE A 208 4.74 1.10 0.19
N ILE A 209 4.45 2.10 -0.66
CA ILE A 209 5.16 2.29 -1.94
C ILE A 209 6.41 3.13 -1.70
N ILE A 210 7.56 2.63 -2.13
CA ILE A 210 8.87 3.24 -1.95
C ILE A 210 9.27 4.04 -3.18
N ALA A 211 9.92 5.19 -2.97
CA ALA A 211 10.49 5.99 -4.04
C ALA A 211 11.48 5.16 -4.87
N ASN A 212 11.35 5.17 -6.20
CA ASN A 212 12.24 4.47 -7.12
C ASN A 212 12.26 2.93 -7.01
N GLY A 213 11.15 2.32 -6.54
CA GLY A 213 10.82 0.90 -6.54
C GLY A 213 11.88 -0.02 -7.15
N ARG A 214 12.91 -0.33 -6.37
CA ARG A 214 13.99 -1.25 -6.72
C ARG A 214 14.04 -2.28 -5.62
N ASN A 215 13.71 -3.52 -5.93
CA ASN A 215 13.85 -4.64 -5.00
C ASN A 215 15.27 -5.21 -5.11
N PRO A 216 16.04 -5.32 -4.00
CA PRO A 216 15.68 -4.95 -2.63
C PRO A 216 15.77 -3.44 -2.36
N HIS A 217 14.86 -2.93 -1.53
CA HIS A 217 14.81 -1.51 -1.14
C HIS A 217 15.89 -1.23 -0.09
N ALA A 218 16.65 -0.16 -0.33
CA ALA A 218 17.65 0.29 0.62
C ALA A 218 16.97 0.83 1.86
N ASP A 219 17.60 0.64 3.02
CA ASP A 219 17.03 1.00 4.32
C ASP A 219 16.67 2.50 4.47
N GLY A 220 17.33 3.37 3.71
CA GLY A 220 17.06 4.81 3.66
C GLY A 220 16.02 5.24 2.62
N ASP A 221 15.54 4.32 1.77
CA ASP A 221 14.52 4.65 0.77
C ASP A 221 13.20 4.99 1.47
N GLN A 222 12.50 6.01 0.97
CA GLN A 222 11.33 6.56 1.66
C GLN A 222 10.02 6.05 1.06
N VAL A 223 9.05 5.82 1.94
CA VAL A 223 7.65 5.61 1.61
C VAL A 223 7.09 6.90 1.01
N THR A 224 6.61 6.80 -0.21
CA THR A 224 5.98 7.91 -0.95
C THR A 224 4.47 7.86 -0.92
N LEU A 225 3.92 6.67 -0.67
CA LEU A 225 2.48 6.46 -0.69
C LEU A 225 2.12 5.28 0.21
N VAL A 226 1.04 5.45 1.00
CA VAL A 226 0.48 4.39 1.83
C VAL A 226 -0.96 4.12 1.38
N ARG A 227 -1.28 2.85 1.13
CA ARG A 227 -2.62 2.39 0.73
C ARG A 227 -3.13 1.33 1.70
N MET A 228 -4.43 1.34 1.92
CA MET A 228 -5.20 0.25 2.52
C MET A 228 -6.11 -0.34 1.47
N GLN A 229 -6.15 -1.67 1.36
CA GLN A 229 -6.90 -2.32 0.30
C GLN A 229 -7.47 -3.68 0.74
N LEU A 230 -8.67 -4.01 0.26
CA LEU A 230 -9.24 -5.35 0.40
C LEU A 230 -8.45 -6.36 -0.43
N THR A 231 -8.32 -7.60 0.04
CA THR A 231 -7.67 -8.65 -0.78
C THR A 231 -8.55 -9.09 -1.95
N SER A 232 -9.87 -9.02 -1.79
CA SER A 232 -10.82 -9.43 -2.83
C SER A 232 -11.17 -8.24 -3.73
N ILE A 233 -10.37 -8.01 -4.76
CA ILE A 233 -10.58 -6.90 -5.72
C ILE A 233 -11.24 -7.48 -6.97
N ASP A 234 -12.27 -6.82 -7.46
CA ASP A 234 -12.99 -7.14 -8.70
C ASP A 234 -12.72 -6.12 -9.83
N CYS A 235 -12.03 -5.02 -9.53
CA CYS A 235 -11.46 -4.11 -10.52
C CYS A 235 -10.16 -4.69 -11.08
N SER A 236 -9.96 -4.63 -12.40
CA SER A 236 -8.61 -4.84 -12.95
C SER A 236 -7.73 -3.69 -12.45
N SER A 237 -6.78 -3.97 -11.56
CA SER A 237 -5.87 -2.98 -10.97
C SER A 237 -5.30 -2.04 -12.03
N ALA A 238 -5.71 -0.77 -11.99
CA ALA A 238 -5.12 0.31 -12.78
C ALA A 238 -3.81 0.81 -12.12
#